data_AF-A0A561V041-F1
#
_entry.id   AF-A0A561V041-F1
#
_cell.length_a   1.000
_cell.length_b   1.000
_cell.length_c   1.000
_cell.angle_alpha   90.00
_cell.angle_beta   90.00
_cell.angle_gamma   90.00
#
_symmetry.space_group_name_H-M   'P 1'
#
loop_
_entity.id
_entity.type
_entity.pdbx_description
1 polymer ?
#
loop_
_entity_poly.entity_id
_entity_poly.type
_entity_poly.pdbx_seq_one_letter_code
_entity_poly.pdbx_strand_id
1 'polypeptide(L)'
;MVVTETVTFPQNRTCPYHPPTGYPSESRGQQSVIPVRLYTGRTVWLVTGHAEARSLLVDPRLSSDRENPAFPLFARRLAETSRRRVELIGVDEPEHNVQRLVGEAGRACPVQAITVN
;
A
#
# COMPACT_ATOMS: atom_id res chain seq x y z
N MET A 1 -15.73 18.27 -24.73
CA MET A 1 -14.62 17.37 -24.34
C MET A 1 -14.00 17.95 -23.09
N VAL A 2 -14.37 17.45 -21.91
CA VAL A 2 -13.79 17.96 -20.66
C VAL A 2 -12.39 17.37 -20.57
N VAL A 3 -11.37 18.20 -20.75
CA VAL A 3 -9.99 17.81 -20.48
C VAL A 3 -9.90 17.67 -18.96
N THR A 4 -10.11 16.45 -18.44
CA THR A 4 -9.79 16.14 -17.05
C THR A 4 -8.27 16.14 -16.95
N GLU A 5 -7.71 17.27 -16.52
CA GLU A 5 -6.31 17.38 -16.16
C GLU A 5 -5.96 16.24 -15.18
N THR A 6 -4.98 15.41 -15.55
CA THR A 6 -4.68 14.23 -14.76
C THR A 6 -3.94 14.63 -13.49
N VAL A 7 -4.57 14.37 -12.34
CA VAL A 7 -4.01 14.64 -11.01
C VAL A 7 -2.63 13.98 -10.88
N THR A 8 -1.63 14.74 -10.49
CA THR A 8 -0.27 14.24 -10.22
C THR A 8 -0.17 13.75 -8.77
N PHE A 9 0.66 12.73 -8.55
CA PHE A 9 0.94 12.17 -7.23
C PHE A 9 2.46 11.96 -7.03
N PRO A 10 3.02 12.33 -5.86
CA PRO A 10 2.38 13.02 -4.73
C PRO A 10 2.34 14.56 -4.88
N GLN A 11 1.46 15.23 -4.14
CA GLN A 11 1.33 16.68 -4.03
C GLN A 11 1.69 17.19 -2.63
N ASN A 12 2.18 18.43 -2.55
CA ASN A 12 2.48 19.09 -1.28
C ASN A 12 1.20 19.45 -0.52
N ARG A 13 1.26 19.37 0.80
CA ARG A 13 0.21 19.87 1.69
C ARG A 13 0.31 21.39 1.82
N THR A 14 -0.83 22.07 1.84
CA THR A 14 -0.93 23.48 2.23
C THR A 14 -1.15 23.65 3.73
N CYS A 15 -1.91 22.73 4.34
CA CYS A 15 -2.05 22.59 5.80
C CYS A 15 -1.45 21.23 6.24
N PRO A 16 -0.55 21.19 7.24
CA PRO A 16 0.13 19.95 7.64
C PRO A 16 -0.83 18.87 8.16
N TYR A 17 -2.00 19.27 8.67
CA TYR A 17 -3.01 18.39 9.26
C TYR A 17 -4.09 17.92 8.28
N HIS A 18 -4.11 18.43 7.04
CA HIS A 18 -5.07 18.00 6.02
C HIS A 18 -4.36 17.37 4.81
N PRO A 19 -5.02 16.43 4.11
CA PRO A 19 -4.56 16.00 2.79
C PRO A 19 -4.45 17.18 1.81
N PRO A 20 -3.58 17.09 0.78
CA PRO A 20 -3.56 18.06 -0.31
C PRO A 20 -4.96 18.26 -0.92
N THR A 21 -5.30 19.50 -1.24
CA THR A 21 -6.62 19.87 -1.79
C THR A 21 -6.86 19.32 -3.19
N GLY A 22 -5.79 18.96 -3.92
CA GLY A 22 -5.86 18.40 -5.26
C GLY A 22 -6.27 16.92 -5.34
N TYR A 23 -6.44 16.23 -4.21
CA TYR A 23 -6.96 14.86 -4.20
C TYR A 23 -8.47 14.83 -4.01
N PRO A 24 -9.21 13.87 -4.62
CA PRO A 24 -10.63 13.74 -4.39
C PRO A 24 -10.92 13.34 -2.94
N SER A 25 -12.02 13.84 -2.38
CA SER A 25 -12.51 13.39 -1.07
C SER A 25 -13.99 13.04 -1.08
N GLU A 26 -14.35 12.02 -0.30
CA GLU A 26 -15.75 11.62 -0.10
C GLU A 26 -16.58 12.76 0.51
N SER A 27 -15.97 13.55 1.40
CA SER A 27 -16.59 14.75 1.97
C SER A 27 -16.94 15.83 0.92
N ARG A 28 -16.36 15.76 -0.28
CA ARG A 28 -16.66 16.63 -1.43
C ARG A 28 -17.56 15.94 -2.47
N GLY A 29 -18.04 14.71 -2.21
CA GLY A 29 -18.85 13.94 -3.15
C GLY A 29 -18.10 13.52 -4.42
N GLN A 30 -16.78 13.41 -4.37
CA GLN A 30 -15.93 13.07 -5.51
C GLN A 30 -15.68 11.56 -5.62
N GLN A 31 -15.27 11.08 -6.79
CA GLN A 31 -14.91 9.68 -7.01
C GLN A 31 -13.79 9.23 -6.07
N SER A 32 -14.02 8.12 -5.36
CA SER A 32 -13.09 7.53 -4.39
C SER A 32 -11.93 6.76 -5.01
N VAL A 33 -12.00 6.47 -6.32
CA VAL A 33 -10.95 5.77 -7.08
C VAL A 33 -10.73 6.51 -8.38
N ILE A 34 -9.54 7.08 -8.57
CA ILE A 34 -9.21 7.87 -9.77
C ILE A 34 -7.84 7.50 -10.35
N PRO A 35 -7.62 7.67 -11.66
CA PRO A 35 -6.28 7.58 -12.23
C PRO A 35 -5.45 8.81 -11.86
N VAL A 36 -4.19 8.60 -11.50
CA VAL A 36 -3.20 9.65 -11.20
C VAL A 36 -1.88 9.38 -11.90
N ARG A 37 -1.08 10.42 -12.15
CA ARG A 37 0.27 10.28 -12.74
C ARG A 37 1.37 10.40 -11.71
N LEU A 38 2.28 9.42 -11.70
CA LEU A 38 3.52 9.45 -10.94
C LEU A 38 4.57 10.33 -11.61
N TYR A 39 5.66 10.65 -10.88
CA TYR A 39 6.80 11.40 -11.42
C TYR A 39 7.47 10.73 -12.63
N THR A 40 7.37 9.40 -12.73
CA THR A 40 7.87 8.61 -13.88
C THR A 40 7.00 8.76 -15.13
N GLY A 41 5.85 9.44 -15.02
CA GLY A 41 4.85 9.54 -16.07
C GLY A 41 3.88 8.35 -16.15
N ARG A 42 4.11 7.29 -15.36
CA ARG A 42 3.23 6.13 -15.24
C ARG A 42 1.90 6.51 -14.59
N THR A 43 0.80 6.03 -15.15
CA THR A 43 -0.53 6.16 -14.58
C THR A 43 -0.80 5.01 -13.61
N VAL A 44 -1.29 5.35 -12.41
CA VAL A 44 -1.69 4.39 -11.37
C VAL A 44 -3.05 4.78 -10.80
N TRP A 45 -3.66 3.90 -10.01
CA TRP A 45 -4.90 4.20 -9.30
C TRP A 45 -4.61 4.82 -7.93
N LEU A 46 -5.28 5.92 -7.62
CA LEU A 46 -5.34 6.48 -6.27
C LEU A 46 -6.69 6.13 -5.66
N VAL A 47 -6.66 5.55 -4.46
CA VAL A 47 -7.85 5.21 -3.67
C VAL A 47 -7.91 6.15 -2.47
N THR A 48 -9.00 6.91 -2.36
CA THR A 48 -9.24 7.85 -1.26
C THR A 48 -10.48 7.50 -0.43
N GLY A 49 -11.37 6.65 -0.94
CA GLY A 49 -12.55 6.20 -0.21
C GLY A 49 -12.26 5.14 0.84
N HIS A 50 -12.91 5.24 1.99
CA HIS A 50 -12.66 4.35 3.11
C HIS A 50 -13.13 2.92 2.83
N ALA A 51 -14.29 2.76 2.20
CA ALA A 51 -14.86 1.45 1.88
C ALA A 51 -13.99 0.71 0.85
N GLU A 52 -13.58 1.38 -0.23
CA GLU A 52 -12.74 0.83 -1.28
C GLU A 52 -11.35 0.48 -0.74
N ALA A 53 -10.74 1.36 0.07
CA ALA A 53 -9.45 1.07 0.69
C ALA A 53 -9.50 -0.19 1.54
N ARG A 54 -10.52 -0.34 2.40
CA ARG A 54 -10.70 -1.55 3.22
C ARG A 54 -10.89 -2.81 2.37
N SER A 55 -11.67 -2.73 1.31
CA SER A 55 -11.92 -3.87 0.42
C SER A 55 -10.65 -4.29 -0.32
N LEU A 56 -9.84 -3.34 -0.79
CA LEU A 56 -8.63 -3.62 -1.56
C LEU A 56 -7.48 -4.08 -0.68
N LEU A 57 -7.32 -3.53 0.53
CA LEU A 57 -6.23 -3.90 1.45
C LEU A 57 -6.31 -5.34 1.98
N VAL A 58 -7.44 -6.03 1.80
CA VAL A 58 -7.62 -7.44 2.16
C VAL A 58 -7.73 -8.36 0.93
N ASP A 59 -7.63 -7.80 -0.28
CA ASP A 59 -7.77 -8.56 -1.51
C ASP A 59 -6.44 -9.26 -1.84
N PRO A 60 -6.38 -10.61 -1.85
CA PRO A 60 -5.14 -11.35 -2.08
C PRO A 60 -4.62 -11.23 -3.51
N ARG A 61 -5.37 -10.59 -4.42
CA ARG A 61 -4.92 -10.30 -5.78
C ARG A 61 -3.98 -9.09 -5.85
N LEU A 62 -3.95 -8.26 -4.80
CA LEU A 62 -3.02 -7.14 -4.70
C LEU A 62 -1.73 -7.58 -4.02
N SER A 63 -0.62 -7.20 -4.63
CA SER A 63 0.72 -7.52 -4.20
C SER A 63 1.35 -6.32 -3.47
N SER A 64 1.95 -6.57 -2.32
CA SER A 64 2.82 -5.62 -1.60
C SER A 64 4.30 -5.85 -1.91
N ASP A 65 4.64 -6.90 -2.69
CA ASP A 65 5.99 -7.21 -3.12
C ASP A 65 6.65 -6.02 -3.83
N ARG A 66 7.71 -5.49 -3.22
CA ARG A 66 8.45 -4.33 -3.72
C ARG A 66 9.35 -4.65 -4.90
N GLU A 67 9.67 -5.92 -5.13
CA GLU A 67 10.44 -6.39 -6.28
C GLU A 67 9.57 -6.59 -7.52
N ASN A 68 8.25 -6.59 -7.36
CA ASN A 68 7.30 -6.65 -8.47
C ASN A 68 7.56 -5.49 -9.46
N PRO A 69 7.82 -5.76 -10.76
CA PRO A 69 8.04 -4.70 -11.75
C PRO A 69 6.86 -3.74 -11.90
N ALA A 70 5.66 -4.18 -11.54
CA ALA A 70 4.46 -3.37 -11.53
C ALA A 70 4.29 -2.55 -10.23
N PHE A 71 5.15 -2.69 -9.22
CA PHE A 71 5.04 -1.94 -7.97
C PHE A 71 5.11 -0.41 -8.22
N PRO A 72 4.20 0.40 -7.65
CA PRO A 72 4.12 1.83 -7.92
C PRO A 72 5.18 2.61 -7.12
N LEU A 73 6.34 2.86 -7.72
CA LEU A 73 7.39 3.70 -7.14
C LEU A 73 7.07 5.18 -7.37
N PHE A 74 6.59 5.86 -6.33
CA PHE A 74 6.11 7.24 -6.41
C PHE A 74 7.18 8.32 -6.14
N ALA A 75 8.42 7.94 -5.82
CA ALA A 75 9.53 8.87 -5.63
C ALA A 75 10.86 8.27 -6.10
N ARG A 76 11.76 9.11 -6.64
CA ARG A 76 13.08 8.67 -7.15
C ARG A 76 13.90 7.93 -6.11
N ARG A 77 13.93 8.44 -4.87
CA ARG A 77 14.61 7.78 -3.74
C ARG A 77 14.10 6.37 -3.48
N LEU A 78 12.79 6.13 -3.65
CA LEU A 78 12.23 4.78 -3.46
C LEU A 78 12.65 3.82 -4.57
N ALA A 79 12.82 4.32 -5.79
CA ALA A 79 13.34 3.52 -6.90
C ALA A 79 14.82 3.16 -6.72
N GLU A 80 15.61 4.04 -6.11
CA GLU A 80 17.01 3.75 -5.79
C GLU A 80 17.15 2.66 -4.71
N THR A 81 16.19 2.54 -3.80
CA THR A 81 16.18 1.53 -2.73
C THR A 81 15.28 0.34 -2.99
N SER A 82 14.54 0.30 -4.10
CA SER A 82 13.59 -0.79 -4.39
C SER A 82 14.27 -2.16 -4.55
N ARG A 83 15.56 -2.17 -4.89
CA ARG A 83 16.39 -3.39 -4.94
C ARG A 83 16.68 -3.99 -3.57
N ARG A 84 16.32 -3.30 -2.48
CA ARG A 84 16.41 -3.84 -1.13
C ARG A 84 15.07 -4.42 -0.76
N ARG A 85 15.04 -5.73 -0.64
CA ARG A 85 13.92 -6.47 -0.09
C ARG A 85 13.55 -5.93 1.29
N VAL A 86 12.25 -5.71 1.51
CA VAL A 86 11.72 -5.29 2.80
C VAL A 86 10.93 -6.46 3.35
N GLU A 87 11.48 -7.10 4.37
CA GLU A 87 10.82 -8.22 5.04
C GLU A 87 9.49 -7.76 5.68
N LEU A 88 8.61 -8.73 5.84
CA LEU A 88 7.25 -8.67 6.33
C LEU A 88 6.38 -7.83 5.39
N ILE A 89 6.39 -6.52 5.51
CA ILE A 89 5.45 -5.64 4.79
C ILE A 89 5.65 -5.60 3.27
N GLY A 90 6.83 -5.97 2.78
CA GLY A 90 7.20 -5.89 1.38
C GLY A 90 7.28 -7.24 0.67
N VAL A 91 6.65 -8.28 1.22
CA VAL A 91 6.53 -9.62 0.63
C VAL A 91 5.07 -10.07 0.64
N ASP A 92 4.70 -10.92 -0.30
CA ASP A 92 3.36 -11.50 -0.40
C ASP A 92 3.25 -12.85 0.34
N GLU A 93 2.03 -13.40 0.40
CA GLU A 93 1.78 -14.76 0.86
C GLU A 93 2.48 -15.81 -0.04
N PRO A 94 2.93 -16.95 0.51
CA PRO A 94 2.78 -17.41 1.90
C PRO A 94 3.86 -16.87 2.86
N GLU A 95 4.89 -16.21 2.33
CA GLU A 95 6.05 -15.80 3.12
C GLU A 95 5.70 -14.72 4.14
N HIS A 96 4.86 -13.75 3.75
CA HIS A 96 4.31 -12.74 4.65
C HIS A 96 3.73 -13.36 5.93
N ASN A 97 2.89 -14.40 5.81
CA ASN A 97 2.29 -15.05 6.97
C ASN A 97 3.32 -15.77 7.84
N VAL A 98 4.31 -16.45 7.25
CA VAL A 98 5.42 -17.06 8.03
C VAL A 98 6.14 -16.00 8.86
N GLN A 99 6.47 -14.86 8.26
CA GLN A 99 7.17 -13.77 8.94
C GLN A 99 6.30 -13.08 9.99
N ARG A 100 4.99 -12.97 9.74
CA ARG A 100 4.02 -12.45 10.70
C ARG A 100 3.95 -13.32 11.96
N LEU A 101 3.96 -14.65 11.79
CA LEU A 101 3.94 -15.61 12.90
C LEU A 101 5.21 -15.52 13.75
N VAL A 102 6.37 -15.25 13.14
CA VAL A 102 7.63 -15.02 13.89
C VAL A 102 7.53 -13.77 14.78
N GLY A 103 6.76 -12.75 14.37
CA GLY A 103 6.43 -11.60 15.22
C GLY A 103 5.50 -11.92 16.41
N GLU A 104 4.72 -13.00 16.32
CA GLU A 104 3.82 -13.48 17.39
C GLU A 104 4.53 -14.47 18.36
N ALA A 105 5.67 -15.04 17.96
CA ALA A 105 6.47 -15.95 18.79
C ALA A 105 7.09 -15.31 20.05
N GLY A 106 6.90 -14.00 20.28
CA GLY A 106 7.14 -13.34 21.56
C GLY A 106 6.10 -13.65 22.65
N ARG A 107 5.02 -14.39 22.35
CA ARG A 107 4.01 -14.85 23.32
C ARG A 107 3.51 -16.26 23.03
N ALA A 108 4.39 -17.25 23.05
CA ALA A 108 3.98 -18.61 23.39
C ALA A 108 5.20 -19.41 23.84
N CYS A 109 5.36 -19.56 25.15
CA CYS A 109 6.09 -20.71 25.68
C CYS A 109 5.35 -21.97 25.17
N PRO A 110 6.01 -22.91 24.48
CA PRO A 110 5.35 -24.12 24.06
C PRO A 110 5.06 -24.95 25.32
N VAL A 111 3.80 -25.02 25.74
CA VAL A 111 3.35 -26.14 26.58
C VAL A 111 3.46 -27.38 25.71
N GLN A 112 4.61 -28.06 25.82
CA GLN A 112 4.74 -29.43 25.38
C GLN A 112 3.69 -30.25 26.13
N ALA A 113 2.68 -30.74 25.42
CA ALA A 113 1.83 -31.79 25.93
C ALA A 113 2.70 -33.05 26.03
N ILE A 114 3.23 -33.31 27.23
CA ILE A 114 3.80 -34.60 27.60
C ILE A 114 2.67 -35.61 27.48
N THR A 115 2.66 -36.40 26.41
CA THR A 115 1.94 -37.67 26.42
C THR A 115 2.89 -38.68 27.07
N VAL A 116 2.53 -39.09 28.29
CA VAL A 116 3.16 -40.22 28.97
C VAL A 116 2.67 -41.49 28.27
N ASN A 117 3.60 -42.31 27.79
CA ASN A 117 3.39 -43.75 27.61
C ASN A 117 4.30 -44.44 28.62
#